data_AF-A0A7W0SH94-F1
#
_entry.id   AF-A0A7W0SH94-F1
#
_cell.length_a   1.000
_cell.length_b   1.000
_cell.length_c   1.000
_cell.angle_alpha   90.00
_cell.angle_beta   90.00
_cell.angle_gamma   90.00
#
_symmetry.space_group_name_H-M   'P 1'
#
loop_
_entity.id
_entity.type
_entity.pdbx_description
1 polymer ?
#
loop_
_entity_poly.entity_id
_entity_poly.type
_entity_poly.pdbx_seq_one_letter_code
_entity_poly.pdbx_strand_id
1 'polypeptide(L)'
;MSTTAIDSPVTCTIDLTAPGRQVGRLQLPKITNTGGWAQSFVPIASFANGDGPTVLISGGNHGDEYEGQVAALRLIQELDLADVTGRIIVLPVISTEASKSNTRMWASGANFNRSFPGRPDGPPNEQLADYLTRALFPLADTVIDMHSGGRTAWFLPCSHMHVVDDAGQRRAMLEGMQAWNSDWHFLYIDVNGNGLLPVEAEDQGKVVITTELGGGGRVPAPVHRLAWSGLTNVLRHQGVLAGEVQTRTSLGLPDAIILDGRDPENYVIVEEDGIFEGLLEPGAALREGD
;
A
#
# COMPACT_ATOMS: atom_id res chain seq x y z
N MET A 1 -8.21 -14.68 25.12
CA MET A 1 -7.06 -14.20 25.92
C MET A 1 -6.04 -13.68 24.95
N SER A 2 -5.76 -12.37 25.06
CA SER A 2 -4.65 -11.61 24.50
C SER A 2 -4.34 -11.80 23.01
N THR A 3 -4.63 -10.76 22.21
CA THR A 3 -3.69 -10.27 21.19
C THR A 3 -2.27 -10.57 21.66
N THR A 4 -1.41 -11.19 20.85
CA THR A 4 0.01 -11.31 21.16
C THR A 4 0.48 -9.96 21.69
N ALA A 5 0.69 -9.89 23.01
CA ALA A 5 0.93 -8.63 23.68
C ALA A 5 2.39 -8.30 23.38
N ILE A 6 2.62 -7.77 22.18
CA ILE A 6 3.91 -7.23 21.84
C ILE A 6 4.13 -6.02 22.74
N ASP A 7 5.31 -5.95 23.35
CA ASP A 7 5.73 -4.74 24.04
C ASP A 7 5.92 -3.66 22.98
N SER A 8 4.95 -2.75 22.90
CA SER A 8 4.86 -1.71 21.89
C SER A 8 4.27 -0.46 22.52
N PRO A 9 4.84 0.73 22.26
CA PRO A 9 4.23 1.99 22.67
C PRO A 9 2.96 2.28 21.87
N VAL A 10 2.81 1.69 20.67
CA VAL A 10 1.61 1.79 19.84
C VAL A 10 0.55 0.84 20.37
N THR A 11 -0.65 1.38 20.64
CA THR A 11 -1.81 0.60 21.08
C THR A 11 -2.92 0.64 20.03
N CYS A 12 -3.67 -0.45 19.90
CA CYS A 12 -4.83 -0.54 19.00
C CYS A 12 -6.12 -0.51 19.81
N THR A 13 -7.09 0.33 19.40
CA THR A 13 -8.37 0.45 20.11
C THR A 13 -9.41 -0.61 19.71
N ILE A 14 -9.08 -1.53 18.80
CA ILE A 14 -9.96 -2.61 18.35
C ILE A 14 -9.32 -3.98 18.60
N ASP A 15 -10.14 -5.00 18.79
CA ASP A 15 -9.66 -6.38 18.90
C ASP A 15 -9.53 -6.99 17.51
N LEU A 16 -8.30 -7.05 16.99
CA LEU A 16 -8.01 -7.59 15.66
C LEU A 16 -8.28 -9.10 15.53
N THR A 17 -8.58 -9.80 16.63
CA THR A 17 -8.92 -11.23 16.63
C THR A 17 -10.43 -11.48 16.67
N ALA A 18 -11.22 -10.49 17.09
CA ALA A 18 -12.67 -10.64 17.22
C ALA A 18 -13.40 -10.62 15.85
N PRO A 19 -14.51 -11.35 15.71
CA PRO A 19 -15.38 -11.26 14.53
C PRO A 19 -16.14 -9.93 14.50
N GLY A 20 -16.78 -9.65 13.37
CA GLY A 20 -17.62 -8.47 13.18
C GLY A 20 -16.91 -7.33 12.47
N ARG A 21 -17.56 -6.16 12.48
CA ARG A 21 -17.01 -4.89 11.97
C ARG A 21 -16.57 -4.03 13.15
N GLN A 22 -15.31 -3.63 13.16
CA GLN A 22 -14.74 -2.72 14.15
C GLN A 22 -14.01 -1.58 13.45
N VAL A 23 -14.21 -0.36 13.92
CA VAL A 23 -13.51 0.85 13.43
C VAL A 23 -12.92 1.56 14.64
N GLY A 24 -11.64 1.89 14.56
CA GLY A 24 -10.92 2.54 15.63
C GLY A 24 -9.63 3.18 15.15
N ARG A 25 -8.60 3.12 15.99
CA ARG A 25 -7.32 3.78 15.75
C ARG A 25 -6.17 3.03 16.38
N LEU A 26 -5.00 3.12 15.75
CA LEU A 26 -3.72 2.97 16.43
C LEU A 26 -3.39 4.30 17.12
N GLN A 27 -2.92 4.23 18.36
CA GLN A 27 -2.53 5.38 19.17
C GLN A 27 -1.01 5.33 19.35
N LEU A 28 -0.34 6.38 18.90
CA LEU A 28 1.12 6.50 18.96
C LEU A 28 1.45 7.61 19.96
N PRO A 29 2.24 7.33 21.01
CA PRO A 29 2.71 8.36 21.92
C PRO A 29 3.47 9.46 21.18
N LYS A 30 3.11 10.71 21.48
CA LYS A 30 3.75 11.89 20.91
C LYS A 30 3.96 12.93 21.99
N ILE A 31 5.20 13.39 22.13
CA ILE A 31 5.54 14.52 23.01
C ILE A 31 5.71 15.76 22.14
N THR A 32 5.04 16.84 22.49
CA THR A 32 5.19 18.15 21.82
C THR A 32 5.45 19.25 22.85
N ASN A 33 5.97 20.38 22.39
CA ASN A 33 6.14 21.58 23.23
C ASN A 33 4.81 22.05 23.89
N THR A 34 3.66 21.66 23.32
CA THR A 34 2.33 22.05 23.78
C THR A 34 1.55 20.89 24.43
N GLY A 35 2.15 19.70 24.57
CA GLY A 35 1.48 18.53 25.13
C GLY A 35 2.45 17.39 25.46
N GLY A 36 2.68 17.15 26.75
CA GLY A 36 3.54 16.08 27.26
C GLY A 36 2.96 14.67 27.16
N TRP A 37 1.64 14.54 26.95
CA TRP A 37 0.92 13.27 26.78
C TRP A 37 0.04 13.28 25.51
N ALA A 38 0.50 13.95 24.46
CA ALA A 38 -0.22 13.94 23.19
C ALA A 38 -0.13 12.54 22.54
N GLN A 39 -1.03 12.31 21.58
CA GLN A 39 -1.08 11.08 20.81
C GLN A 39 -1.28 11.44 19.34
N SER A 40 -0.57 10.73 18.47
CA SER A 40 -0.92 10.66 17.05
C SER A 40 -1.85 9.47 16.84
N PHE A 41 -2.74 9.58 15.85
CA PHE A 41 -3.70 8.53 15.54
C PHE A 41 -3.59 8.10 14.08
N VAL A 42 -3.64 6.79 13.87
CA VAL A 42 -3.77 6.17 12.55
C VAL A 42 -5.10 5.41 12.53
N PRO A 43 -6.08 5.77 11.69
CA PRO A 43 -7.34 5.06 11.59
C PRO A 43 -7.09 3.59 11.21
N ILE A 44 -7.85 2.68 11.82
CA ILE A 44 -7.83 1.25 11.48
C ILE A 44 -9.25 0.70 11.51
N ALA A 45 -9.57 -0.20 10.59
CA ALA A 45 -10.79 -0.99 10.61
C ALA A 45 -10.48 -2.47 10.45
N SER A 46 -11.34 -3.32 11.03
CA SER A 46 -11.30 -4.78 10.84
C SER A 46 -12.71 -5.28 10.52
N PHE A 47 -12.80 -6.13 9.50
CA PHE A 47 -14.01 -6.83 9.09
C PHE A 47 -13.68 -8.31 9.09
N ALA A 48 -14.33 -9.09 9.97
CA ALA A 48 -14.04 -10.51 10.10
C ALA A 48 -15.33 -11.32 10.16
N ASN A 49 -15.48 -12.28 9.24
CA ASN A 49 -16.64 -13.13 9.15
C ASN A 49 -16.25 -14.51 8.59
N GLY A 50 -16.63 -15.57 9.31
CA GLY A 50 -16.26 -16.94 8.96
C GLY A 50 -14.74 -17.22 9.01
N ASP A 51 -14.37 -18.38 8.47
CA ASP A 51 -12.98 -18.82 8.33
C ASP A 51 -12.49 -18.52 6.91
N GLY A 52 -11.30 -17.95 6.78
CA GLY A 52 -10.72 -17.57 5.49
C GLY A 52 -9.42 -16.76 5.65
N PRO A 53 -8.84 -16.29 4.55
CA PRO A 53 -7.58 -15.56 4.58
C PRO A 53 -7.72 -14.19 5.23
N THR A 54 -6.60 -13.64 5.71
CA THR A 54 -6.51 -12.27 6.20
C THR A 54 -5.77 -11.40 5.19
N VAL A 55 -6.41 -10.31 4.76
CA VAL A 55 -5.80 -9.29 3.90
C VAL A 55 -5.63 -8.00 4.68
N LEU A 56 -4.40 -7.50 4.76
CA LEU A 56 -4.08 -6.17 5.28
C LEU A 56 -3.98 -5.18 4.12
N ILE A 57 -4.68 -4.06 4.22
CA ILE A 57 -4.73 -3.02 3.19
C ILE A 57 -4.22 -1.71 3.80
N SER A 58 -3.28 -1.07 3.13
CA SER A 58 -2.79 0.25 3.47
C SER A 58 -2.90 1.24 2.31
N GLY A 59 -3.21 2.48 2.68
CA GLY A 59 -3.10 3.65 1.83
C GLY A 59 -2.47 4.80 2.62
N GLY A 60 -1.98 5.81 1.90
CA GLY A 60 -1.41 6.99 2.52
C GLY A 60 -0.14 6.70 3.32
N ASN A 61 0.68 5.74 2.88
CA ASN A 61 2.05 5.57 3.37
C ASN A 61 2.83 6.89 3.16
N HIS A 62 2.68 7.51 1.98
CA HIS A 62 2.97 8.92 1.79
C HIS A 62 1.68 9.75 1.79
N GLY A 63 1.74 10.96 2.34
CA GLY A 63 0.55 11.78 2.55
C GLY A 63 -0.03 12.38 1.27
N ASP A 64 0.81 12.61 0.27
CA ASP A 64 0.46 13.23 -1.01
C ASP A 64 0.06 12.23 -2.11
N GLU A 65 -0.25 10.99 -1.73
CA GLU A 65 -0.72 9.91 -2.61
C GLU A 65 -2.15 9.52 -2.22
N TYR A 66 -3.15 9.88 -3.05
CA TYR A 66 -4.54 10.01 -2.59
C TYR A 66 -5.43 8.84 -3.00
N GLU A 67 -5.10 8.17 -4.09
CA GLU A 67 -5.85 7.11 -4.75
C GLU A 67 -6.18 5.97 -3.77
N GLY A 68 -5.14 5.46 -3.12
CA GLY A 68 -5.24 4.41 -2.10
C GLY A 68 -6.01 4.86 -0.86
N GLN A 69 -5.82 6.11 -0.42
CA GLN A 69 -6.55 6.66 0.73
C GLN A 69 -8.05 6.66 0.46
N VAL A 70 -8.47 7.14 -0.72
CA VAL A 70 -9.88 7.19 -1.12
C VAL A 70 -10.46 5.79 -1.28
N ALA A 71 -9.74 4.87 -1.95
CA ALA A 71 -10.21 3.49 -2.14
C ALA A 71 -10.38 2.74 -0.81
N ALA A 72 -9.42 2.88 0.12
CA ALA A 72 -9.49 2.27 1.44
C ALA A 72 -10.59 2.87 2.32
N LEU A 73 -10.76 4.21 2.32
CA LEU A 73 -11.86 4.86 3.04
C LEU A 73 -13.22 4.42 2.49
N ARG A 74 -13.34 4.33 1.16
CA ARG A 74 -14.54 3.82 0.50
C ARG A 74 -14.84 2.39 0.91
N LEU A 75 -13.84 1.52 0.97
CA LEU A 75 -14.00 0.14 1.46
C LEU A 75 -14.55 0.12 2.89
N ILE A 76 -13.99 0.94 3.80
CA ILE A 76 -14.47 1.01 5.19
C ILE A 76 -15.95 1.44 5.28
N GLN A 77 -16.40 2.29 4.36
CA GLN A 77 -17.75 2.83 4.34
C GLN A 77 -18.77 1.88 3.68
N GLU A 78 -18.39 1.23 2.58
CA GLU A 78 -19.30 0.49 1.70
C GLU A 78 -19.26 -1.03 1.90
N LEU A 79 -18.24 -1.59 2.55
CA LEU A 79 -18.10 -3.04 2.73
C LEU A 79 -19.22 -3.62 3.60
N ASP A 80 -19.99 -4.54 3.04
CA ASP A 80 -20.91 -5.40 3.79
C ASP A 80 -20.13 -6.56 4.41
N LEU A 81 -20.32 -6.77 5.72
CA LEU A 81 -19.68 -7.86 6.44
C LEU A 81 -20.14 -9.24 5.93
N ALA A 82 -21.36 -9.33 5.40
CA ALA A 82 -21.90 -10.58 4.84
C ALA A 82 -21.12 -11.08 3.61
N ASP A 83 -20.43 -10.17 2.90
CA ASP A 83 -19.62 -10.50 1.72
C ASP A 83 -18.19 -10.94 2.09
N VAL A 84 -17.81 -10.90 3.37
CA VAL A 84 -16.47 -11.25 3.84
C VAL A 84 -16.40 -12.72 4.24
N THR A 85 -15.37 -13.43 3.79
CA THR A 85 -14.99 -14.78 4.25
C THR A 85 -13.53 -14.78 4.69
N GLY A 86 -13.27 -14.77 6.00
CA GLY A 86 -11.96 -14.50 6.58
C GLY A 86 -11.91 -13.11 7.21
N ARG A 87 -10.86 -12.34 6.91
CA ARG A 87 -10.63 -11.03 7.54
C ARG A 87 -10.02 -9.99 6.61
N ILE A 88 -10.52 -8.76 6.68
CA ILE A 88 -9.94 -7.59 6.02
C ILE A 88 -9.57 -6.56 7.09
N ILE A 89 -8.29 -6.19 7.15
CA ILE A 89 -7.78 -5.12 8.03
C ILE A 89 -7.40 -3.93 7.15
N VAL A 90 -7.85 -2.72 7.49
CA VAL A 90 -7.67 -1.54 6.65
C VAL A 90 -7.03 -0.40 7.45
N LEU A 91 -5.89 0.09 6.97
CA LEU A 91 -5.21 1.32 7.39
C LEU A 91 -5.35 2.34 6.25
N PRO A 92 -6.45 3.12 6.18
CA PRO A 92 -6.73 3.93 5.01
C PRO A 92 -5.76 5.09 4.82
N VAL A 93 -5.17 5.58 5.91
CA VAL A 93 -4.19 6.68 5.90
C VAL A 93 -3.16 6.40 6.99
N ILE A 94 -2.06 5.75 6.63
CA ILE A 94 -0.96 5.46 7.57
C ILE A 94 -0.36 6.78 8.10
N SER A 95 0.06 7.66 7.19
CA SER A 95 0.77 8.89 7.51
C SER A 95 -0.20 10.06 7.64
N THR A 96 -1.06 10.03 8.66
CA THR A 96 -2.18 10.99 8.81
C THR A 96 -1.78 12.46 8.83
N GLU A 97 -0.70 12.81 9.51
CA GLU A 97 -0.20 14.20 9.54
C GLU A 97 0.40 14.61 8.19
N ALA A 98 1.12 13.71 7.52
CA ALA A 98 1.66 13.97 6.19
C ALA A 98 0.54 14.16 5.16
N SER A 99 -0.55 13.37 5.28
CA SER A 99 -1.75 13.51 4.45
C SER A 99 -2.42 14.87 4.63
N LYS A 100 -2.62 15.32 5.89
CA LYS A 100 -3.13 16.67 6.18
C LYS A 100 -2.24 17.78 5.62
N SER A 101 -0.93 17.59 5.64
CA SER A 101 0.04 18.56 5.12
C SER A 101 0.31 18.43 3.62
N ASN A 102 -0.27 17.43 2.96
CA ASN A 102 -0.02 17.11 1.55
C ASN A 102 1.48 16.96 1.24
N THR A 103 2.17 16.16 2.07
CA THR A 103 3.62 15.90 1.97
C THR A 103 3.92 14.41 1.91
N ARG A 104 5.01 14.07 1.21
CA ARG A 104 5.57 12.71 1.20
C ARG A 104 6.12 12.31 2.56
N MET A 105 6.89 13.21 3.16
CA MET A 105 7.58 12.98 4.44
C MET A 105 6.70 13.41 5.61
N TRP A 106 6.96 12.82 6.77
CA TRP A 106 6.40 13.25 8.04
C TRP A 106 6.99 14.61 8.44
N ALA A 107 6.33 15.31 9.35
CA ALA A 107 6.82 16.59 9.87
C ALA A 107 8.21 16.50 10.55
N SER A 108 8.62 15.30 10.97
CA SER A 108 9.97 15.03 11.47
C SER A 108 11.05 14.96 10.39
N GLY A 109 10.67 14.97 9.11
CA GLY A 109 11.55 14.67 7.98
C GLY A 109 11.74 13.17 7.73
N ALA A 110 11.01 12.29 8.42
CA ALA A 110 11.06 10.86 8.16
C ALA A 110 10.24 10.50 6.90
N ASN A 111 10.81 9.65 6.05
CA ASN A 111 10.02 8.88 5.08
C ASN A 111 9.56 7.58 5.76
N PHE A 112 8.25 7.40 5.92
CA PHE A 112 7.72 6.20 6.59
C PHE A 112 8.08 4.92 5.82
N ASN A 113 8.09 4.96 4.48
CA ASN A 113 8.52 3.84 3.65
C ASN A 113 10.04 3.61 3.63
N ARG A 114 10.76 4.17 4.61
CA ARG A 114 12.19 3.90 4.92
C ARG A 114 12.39 3.58 6.41
N SER A 115 11.31 3.31 7.13
CA SER A 115 11.31 3.12 8.59
C SER A 115 11.24 1.64 9.00
N PHE A 116 11.16 0.69 8.06
CA PHE A 116 11.00 -0.74 8.37
C PHE A 116 12.37 -1.42 8.62
N PRO A 117 12.44 -2.45 9.50
CA PRO A 117 11.35 -3.04 10.30
C PRO A 117 10.85 -2.16 11.45
N GLY A 118 11.54 -1.07 11.75
CA GLY A 118 11.24 -0.18 12.86
C GLY A 118 11.77 -0.70 14.19
N ARG A 119 11.55 0.08 15.25
CA ARG A 119 11.89 -0.29 16.63
C ARG A 119 10.88 0.32 17.62
N PRO A 120 10.49 -0.42 18.69
CA PRO A 120 9.51 0.06 19.67
C PRO A 120 10.05 1.22 20.54
N ASP A 121 11.36 1.39 20.65
CA ASP A 121 12.02 2.48 21.37
C ASP A 121 12.49 3.61 20.44
N GLY A 122 12.19 3.53 19.14
CA GLY A 122 12.54 4.52 18.13
C GLY A 122 11.64 5.77 18.14
N PRO A 123 11.84 6.70 17.19
CA PRO A 123 10.89 7.79 16.94
C PRO A 123 9.53 7.25 16.47
N PRO A 124 8.45 8.08 16.49
CA PRO A 124 7.09 7.62 16.19
C PRO A 124 6.91 6.87 14.86
N ASN A 125 7.67 7.20 13.82
CA ASN A 125 7.66 6.48 12.54
C ASN A 125 8.23 5.05 12.68
N GLU A 126 9.32 4.87 13.41
CA GLU A 126 9.90 3.55 13.69
C GLU A 126 9.01 2.73 14.62
N GLN A 127 8.34 3.35 15.60
CA GLN A 127 7.40 2.68 16.48
C GLN A 127 6.18 2.14 15.71
N LEU A 128 5.67 2.92 14.74
CA LEU A 128 4.59 2.46 13.89
C LEU A 128 5.03 1.36 12.93
N ALA A 129 6.21 1.50 12.31
CA ALA A 129 6.77 0.47 11.44
C ALA A 129 6.95 -0.85 12.21
N ASP A 130 7.50 -0.79 13.43
CA ASP A 130 7.65 -1.94 14.32
C ASP A 130 6.31 -2.59 14.68
N TYR A 131 5.27 -1.79 14.93
CA TYR A 131 3.93 -2.30 15.19
C TYR A 131 3.36 -3.03 13.97
N LEU A 132 3.55 -2.49 12.76
CA LEU A 132 3.16 -3.18 11.52
C LEU A 132 3.91 -4.51 11.38
N THR A 133 5.24 -4.46 11.54
CA THR A 133 6.15 -5.60 11.45
C THR A 133 5.81 -6.73 12.41
N ARG A 134 5.61 -6.44 13.70
CA ARG A 134 5.47 -7.47 14.75
C ARG A 134 4.03 -7.79 15.13
N ALA A 135 3.07 -6.91 14.88
CA ALA A 135 1.66 -7.13 15.24
C ALA A 135 0.71 -7.26 14.04
N LEU A 136 0.92 -6.56 12.91
CA LEU A 136 -0.05 -6.60 11.80
C LEU A 136 0.34 -7.59 10.71
N PHE A 137 1.58 -7.58 10.22
CA PHE A 137 2.02 -8.52 9.18
C PHE A 137 1.88 -9.99 9.61
N PRO A 138 2.15 -10.38 10.87
CA PRO A 138 1.95 -11.77 11.29
C PRO A 138 0.48 -12.23 11.24
N LEU A 139 -0.48 -11.31 11.26
CA LEU A 139 -1.92 -11.62 11.14
C LEU A 139 -2.36 -11.78 9.69
N ALA A 140 -1.61 -11.27 8.72
CA ALA A 140 -2.00 -11.23 7.32
C ALA A 140 -1.39 -12.38 6.51
N ASP A 141 -2.12 -12.84 5.50
CA ASP A 141 -1.62 -13.70 4.43
C ASP A 141 -1.19 -12.85 3.22
N THR A 142 -1.92 -11.76 2.97
CA THR A 142 -1.64 -10.78 1.90
C THR A 142 -1.57 -9.37 2.46
N VAL A 143 -0.60 -8.58 1.99
CA VAL A 143 -0.45 -7.14 2.26
C VAL A 143 -0.63 -6.36 0.97
N ILE A 144 -1.58 -5.43 0.96
CA ILE A 144 -1.85 -4.53 -0.17
C ILE A 144 -1.41 -3.12 0.25
N ASP A 145 -0.37 -2.57 -0.36
CA ASP A 145 0.11 -1.20 -0.07
C ASP A 145 -0.05 -0.32 -1.31
N MET A 146 -1.02 0.59 -1.28
CA MET A 146 -1.38 1.40 -2.45
C MET A 146 -0.59 2.71 -2.48
N HIS A 147 0.22 2.87 -3.52
CA HIS A 147 1.08 4.02 -3.78
C HIS A 147 0.71 4.76 -5.08
N SER A 148 1.31 5.94 -5.26
CA SER A 148 1.26 6.77 -6.47
C SER A 148 2.50 7.68 -6.54
N GLY A 149 2.73 8.41 -7.64
CA GLY A 149 3.90 9.29 -7.78
C GLY A 149 3.90 10.55 -6.90
N GLY A 150 2.90 10.70 -6.04
CA GLY A 150 2.71 11.86 -5.16
C GLY A 150 2.70 13.17 -5.94
N ARG A 151 3.38 14.19 -5.41
CA ARG A 151 3.57 15.47 -6.10
C ARG A 151 4.78 15.50 -7.03
N THR A 152 5.64 14.48 -6.99
CA THR A 152 6.97 14.50 -7.62
C THR A 152 7.01 13.84 -8.99
N ALA A 153 6.18 12.83 -9.21
CA ALA A 153 6.23 12.00 -10.41
C ALA A 153 4.82 11.71 -10.92
N TRP A 154 4.75 11.27 -12.18
CA TRP A 154 3.54 10.70 -12.77
C TRP A 154 3.88 9.31 -13.32
N PHE A 155 3.15 8.29 -12.85
CA PHE A 155 3.24 6.93 -13.37
C PHE A 155 2.07 6.62 -14.30
N LEU A 156 2.28 5.70 -15.25
CA LEU A 156 1.16 4.98 -15.85
C LEU A 156 0.44 4.22 -14.72
N PRO A 157 -0.88 4.38 -14.53
CA PRO A 157 -1.58 3.69 -13.46
C PRO A 157 -1.43 2.17 -13.56
N CYS A 158 -0.69 1.59 -12.62
CA CYS A 158 -0.30 0.18 -12.65
C CYS A 158 -0.32 -0.45 -11.25
N SER A 159 -0.41 -1.78 -11.22
CA SER A 159 0.08 -2.56 -10.08
C SER A 159 1.53 -2.98 -10.34
N HIS A 160 2.29 -3.18 -9.26
CA HIS A 160 3.70 -3.56 -9.36
C HIS A 160 4.10 -4.56 -8.28
N MET A 161 5.26 -5.18 -8.46
CA MET A 161 5.85 -6.11 -7.49
C MET A 161 7.37 -6.18 -7.60
N HIS A 162 8.03 -6.59 -6.51
CA HIS A 162 9.40 -7.10 -6.56
C HIS A 162 9.45 -8.54 -7.08
N VAL A 163 10.60 -8.93 -7.61
CA VAL A 163 10.88 -10.33 -7.95
C VAL A 163 11.56 -10.98 -6.75
N VAL A 164 10.76 -11.56 -5.85
CA VAL A 164 11.24 -12.31 -4.68
C VAL A 164 11.84 -13.66 -5.07
N ASP A 165 12.74 -14.19 -4.25
CA ASP A 165 13.45 -15.45 -4.52
C ASP A 165 12.52 -16.68 -4.49
N ASP A 166 11.64 -16.75 -3.49
CA ASP A 166 10.70 -17.87 -3.33
C ASP A 166 9.73 -17.94 -4.52
N ALA A 167 9.76 -19.07 -5.23
CA ALA A 167 8.98 -19.24 -6.46
C ALA A 167 7.47 -19.32 -6.19
N GLY A 168 7.05 -19.79 -5.01
CA GLY A 168 5.64 -19.86 -4.62
C GLY A 168 5.08 -18.47 -4.35
N GLN A 169 5.76 -17.71 -3.50
CA GLN A 169 5.45 -16.32 -3.19
C GLN A 169 5.47 -15.45 -4.45
N ARG A 170 6.52 -15.56 -5.27
CA ARG A 170 6.62 -14.83 -6.55
C ARG A 170 5.43 -15.10 -7.47
N ARG A 171 4.99 -16.37 -7.58
CA ARG A 171 3.84 -16.73 -8.41
C ARG A 171 2.54 -16.14 -7.85
N ALA A 172 2.32 -16.23 -6.54
CA ALA A 172 1.14 -15.64 -5.91
C ALA A 172 1.10 -14.11 -6.03
N MET A 173 2.24 -13.44 -5.91
CA MET A 173 2.37 -11.99 -6.12
C MET A 173 2.10 -11.61 -7.58
N LEU A 174 2.58 -12.38 -8.56
CA LEU A 174 2.28 -12.15 -9.98
C LEU A 174 0.79 -12.29 -10.28
N GLU A 175 0.15 -13.35 -9.76
CA GLU A 175 -1.29 -13.59 -9.90
C GLU A 175 -2.10 -12.44 -9.24
N GLY A 176 -1.70 -12.00 -8.05
CA GLY A 176 -2.31 -10.86 -7.35
C GLY A 176 -2.12 -9.52 -8.06
N MET A 177 -0.93 -9.27 -8.60
CA MET A 177 -0.64 -8.08 -9.42
C MET A 177 -1.53 -8.04 -10.66
N GLN A 178 -1.66 -9.16 -11.38
CA GLN A 178 -2.53 -9.29 -12.55
C GLN A 178 -4.02 -9.17 -12.19
N ALA A 179 -4.43 -9.68 -11.02
CA ALA A 179 -5.78 -9.52 -10.51
C ALA A 179 -6.15 -8.05 -10.22
N TRP A 180 -5.19 -7.13 -10.08
CA TRP A 180 -5.51 -5.69 -10.04
C TRP A 180 -6.14 -5.18 -11.34
N ASN A 181 -5.90 -5.90 -12.45
CA ASN A 181 -6.57 -5.70 -13.73
C ASN A 181 -6.35 -4.29 -14.34
N SER A 182 -5.19 -3.68 -14.09
CA SER A 182 -4.71 -2.49 -14.78
C SER A 182 -4.27 -2.81 -16.21
N ASP A 183 -4.11 -1.79 -17.06
CA ASP A 183 -3.56 -1.94 -18.42
C ASP A 183 -2.05 -2.20 -18.40
N TRP A 184 -1.39 -1.73 -17.34
CA TRP A 184 0.04 -1.83 -17.14
C TRP A 184 0.34 -2.52 -15.82
N HIS A 185 1.41 -3.30 -15.81
CA HIS A 185 2.02 -3.87 -14.61
C HIS A 185 3.52 -3.55 -14.64
N PHE A 186 4.15 -3.48 -13.47
CA PHE A 186 5.57 -3.12 -13.39
C PHE A 186 6.34 -4.09 -12.48
N LEU A 187 7.41 -4.66 -13.02
CA LEU A 187 8.42 -5.37 -12.23
C LEU A 187 9.55 -4.40 -11.96
N TYR A 188 9.94 -4.26 -10.70
CA TYR A 188 11.01 -3.33 -10.32
C TYR A 188 11.98 -3.95 -9.34
N ILE A 189 13.16 -3.33 -9.27
CA ILE A 189 14.12 -3.55 -8.20
C ILE A 189 14.23 -2.27 -7.37
N ASP A 190 14.54 -2.43 -6.10
CA ASP A 190 14.85 -1.29 -5.25
C ASP A 190 16.19 -0.68 -5.63
N VAL A 191 16.13 0.39 -6.39
CA VAL A 191 17.31 1.20 -6.74
C VAL A 191 17.63 2.26 -5.67
N ASN A 192 16.77 2.47 -4.67
CA ASN A 192 16.85 3.64 -3.78
C ASN A 192 16.64 3.34 -2.29
N GLY A 193 17.46 2.42 -1.76
CA GLY A 193 17.67 2.19 -0.33
C GLY A 193 16.92 1.00 0.27
N ASN A 194 17.07 0.83 1.58
CA ASN A 194 16.48 -0.26 2.37
C ASN A 194 15.33 0.24 3.26
N GLY A 195 14.62 -0.68 3.90
CA GLY A 195 13.63 -0.37 4.94
C GLY A 195 12.23 -0.03 4.42
N LEU A 196 11.85 -0.65 3.31
CA LEU A 196 10.55 -0.51 2.67
C LEU A 196 9.51 -1.41 3.34
N LEU A 197 8.26 -0.92 3.37
CA LEU A 197 7.10 -1.69 3.77
C LEU A 197 6.94 -2.99 2.96
N PRO A 198 6.90 -2.95 1.61
CA PRO A 198 6.73 -4.17 0.81
C PRO A 198 7.82 -5.21 1.08
N VAL A 199 9.09 -4.79 1.15
CA VAL A 199 10.22 -5.71 1.41
C VAL A 199 10.10 -6.38 2.78
N GLU A 200 9.78 -5.62 3.84
CA GLU A 200 9.60 -6.22 5.17
C GLU A 200 8.44 -7.23 5.20
N ALA A 201 7.34 -6.96 4.50
CA ALA A 201 6.25 -7.92 4.39
C ALA A 201 6.65 -9.14 3.52
N GLU A 202 7.40 -8.94 2.45
CA GLU A 202 7.93 -10.01 1.59
C GLU A 202 8.88 -10.93 2.36
N ASP A 203 9.79 -10.37 3.17
CA ASP A 203 10.73 -11.12 4.01
C ASP A 203 10.03 -11.97 5.09
N GLN A 204 8.81 -11.59 5.47
CA GLN A 204 7.92 -12.38 6.33
C GLN A 204 7.07 -13.42 5.56
N GLY A 205 7.36 -13.63 4.27
CA GLY A 205 6.69 -14.61 3.40
C GLY A 205 5.28 -14.22 2.97
N LYS A 206 4.93 -12.93 3.05
CA LYS A 206 3.59 -12.45 2.68
C LYS A 206 3.45 -12.29 1.17
N VAL A 207 2.24 -12.49 0.66
CA VAL A 207 1.91 -12.04 -0.70
C VAL A 207 1.76 -10.53 -0.65
N VAL A 208 2.61 -9.80 -1.38
CA VAL A 208 2.53 -8.34 -1.44
C VAL A 208 2.03 -7.89 -2.80
N ILE A 209 1.05 -6.98 -2.79
CA ILE A 209 0.48 -6.37 -3.99
C ILE A 209 0.52 -4.86 -3.79
N THR A 210 1.16 -4.15 -4.70
CA THR A 210 1.33 -2.70 -4.58
C THR A 210 1.03 -2.02 -5.91
N THR A 211 0.94 -0.69 -5.91
CA THR A 211 0.44 0.09 -7.04
C THR A 211 1.18 1.41 -7.20
N GLU A 212 1.28 1.89 -8.43
CA GLU A 212 1.62 3.26 -8.74
C GLU A 212 0.47 3.83 -9.58
N LEU A 213 -0.48 4.52 -8.94
CA LEU A 213 -1.75 4.90 -9.56
C LEU A 213 -1.74 6.33 -10.12
N GLY A 214 -0.65 6.78 -10.74
CA GLY A 214 -0.56 8.13 -11.30
C GLY A 214 0.37 9.05 -10.52
N GLY A 215 -0.09 10.26 -10.18
CA GLY A 215 0.68 11.25 -9.42
C GLY A 215 0.49 12.70 -9.88
N GLY A 216 1.54 13.51 -9.77
CA GLY A 216 1.52 14.95 -10.09
C GLY A 216 0.61 15.78 -9.18
N GLY A 217 0.29 15.31 -7.98
CA GLY A 217 -0.56 16.02 -7.02
C GLY A 217 -2.04 16.12 -7.43
N ARG A 218 -2.52 15.23 -8.30
CA ARG A 218 -3.92 15.19 -8.77
C ARG A 218 -4.39 13.76 -8.99
N VAL A 219 -5.71 13.55 -8.92
CA VAL A 219 -6.31 12.24 -9.25
C VAL A 219 -7.45 12.38 -10.26
N PRO A 220 -7.27 11.92 -11.50
CA PRO A 220 -8.36 11.85 -12.46
C PRO A 220 -9.40 10.79 -12.07
N ALA A 221 -10.68 11.03 -12.40
CA ALA A 221 -11.77 10.08 -12.10
C ALA A 221 -11.54 8.64 -12.63
N PRO A 222 -10.95 8.39 -13.83
CA PRO A 222 -10.61 7.04 -14.27
C PRO A 222 -9.65 6.31 -13.32
N VAL A 223 -8.70 7.04 -12.71
CA VAL A 223 -7.73 6.48 -11.76
C VAL A 223 -8.41 6.08 -10.47
N HIS A 224 -9.33 6.91 -9.94
CA HIS A 224 -10.15 6.52 -8.78
C HIS A 224 -10.99 5.26 -9.05
N ARG A 225 -11.53 5.12 -10.26
CA ARG A 225 -12.26 3.91 -10.65
C ARG A 225 -11.35 2.69 -10.69
N LEU A 226 -10.15 2.82 -11.27
CA LEU A 226 -9.15 1.75 -11.29
C LEU A 226 -8.71 1.34 -9.89
N ALA A 227 -8.42 2.30 -9.01
CA ALA A 227 -8.04 2.03 -7.62
C ALA A 227 -9.11 1.18 -6.91
N TRP A 228 -10.39 1.56 -7.07
CA TRP A 228 -11.51 0.84 -6.47
C TRP A 228 -11.76 -0.54 -7.11
N SER A 229 -11.82 -0.62 -8.44
CA SER A 229 -12.08 -1.88 -9.13
C SER A 229 -10.93 -2.87 -8.92
N GLY A 230 -9.68 -2.41 -8.97
CA GLY A 230 -8.50 -3.24 -8.75
C GLY A 230 -8.44 -3.77 -7.32
N LEU A 231 -8.62 -2.90 -6.31
CA LEU A 231 -8.64 -3.31 -4.91
C LEU A 231 -9.69 -4.39 -4.65
N THR A 232 -10.94 -4.15 -5.06
CA THR A 232 -12.02 -5.13 -4.84
C THR A 232 -11.84 -6.41 -5.64
N ASN A 233 -11.21 -6.35 -6.82
CA ASN A 233 -10.92 -7.54 -7.61
C ASN A 233 -9.83 -8.40 -6.99
N VAL A 234 -8.78 -7.77 -6.44
CA VAL A 234 -7.75 -8.47 -5.67
C VAL A 234 -8.35 -9.12 -4.42
N LEU A 235 -9.24 -8.45 -3.70
CA LEU A 235 -9.89 -9.05 -2.52
C LEU A 235 -10.73 -10.30 -2.90
N ARG A 236 -11.38 -10.29 -4.07
CA ARG A 236 -12.04 -11.49 -4.61
C ARG A 236 -11.04 -12.57 -5.01
N HIS A 237 -9.94 -12.19 -5.65
CA HIS A 237 -8.88 -13.12 -6.04
C HIS A 237 -8.25 -13.82 -4.83
N GLN A 238 -8.02 -13.06 -3.74
CA GLN A 238 -7.57 -13.62 -2.47
C GLN A 238 -8.65 -14.43 -1.74
N GLY A 239 -9.88 -14.48 -2.24
CA GLY A 239 -10.98 -15.24 -1.66
C GLY A 239 -11.56 -14.66 -0.36
N VAL A 240 -11.19 -13.42 0.01
CA VAL A 240 -11.67 -12.78 1.23
C VAL A 240 -12.97 -11.99 1.02
N LEU A 241 -13.29 -11.65 -0.23
CA LEU A 241 -14.48 -10.90 -0.62
C LEU A 241 -15.31 -11.70 -1.65
N ALA A 242 -16.63 -11.72 -1.48
CA ALA A 242 -17.54 -12.39 -2.38
C ALA A 242 -17.58 -11.76 -3.80
N GLY A 243 -17.98 -12.58 -4.76
CA GLY A 243 -18.17 -12.21 -6.17
C GLY A 243 -17.11 -12.80 -7.10
N GLU A 244 -17.33 -12.62 -8.40
CA GLU A 244 -16.44 -13.16 -9.43
C GLU A 244 -15.24 -12.25 -9.68
N VAL A 245 -14.06 -12.86 -9.79
CA VAL A 245 -12.84 -12.16 -10.24
C VAL A 245 -13.03 -11.77 -11.70
N GLN A 246 -12.93 -10.47 -11.97
CA GLN A 246 -12.94 -9.92 -13.30
C GLN A 246 -11.55 -10.04 -13.91
N THR A 247 -11.46 -10.59 -15.12
CA THR A 247 -10.21 -10.72 -15.86
C THR A 247 -10.27 -9.86 -17.12
N ARG A 248 -9.11 -9.49 -17.66
CA ARG A 248 -9.05 -8.78 -18.94
C ARG A 248 -9.79 -9.54 -20.04
N THR A 249 -9.60 -10.87 -20.10
CA THR A 249 -10.31 -11.76 -21.02
C THR A 249 -11.84 -11.72 -20.81
N SER A 250 -12.34 -11.81 -19.57
CA SER A 250 -13.79 -11.79 -19.31
C SER A 250 -14.43 -10.44 -19.66
N LEU A 251 -13.64 -9.37 -19.68
CA LEU A 251 -14.06 -8.03 -20.05
C LEU A 251 -13.83 -7.70 -21.54
N GLY A 252 -13.25 -8.62 -22.32
CA GLY A 252 -12.90 -8.37 -23.72
C GLY A 252 -11.79 -7.33 -23.92
N LEU A 253 -10.95 -7.13 -22.91
CA LEU A 253 -9.81 -6.21 -22.95
C LEU A 253 -8.56 -6.93 -23.49
N PRO A 254 -7.63 -6.22 -24.17
CA PRO A 254 -6.36 -6.80 -24.59
C PRO A 254 -5.52 -7.19 -23.38
N ASP A 255 -4.53 -8.06 -23.55
CA ASP A 255 -3.59 -8.41 -22.48
C ASP A 255 -2.91 -7.16 -21.89
N ALA A 256 -2.63 -7.19 -20.59
CA ALA A 256 -1.87 -6.12 -19.93
C ALA A 256 -0.40 -6.17 -20.36
N ILE A 257 0.24 -5.01 -20.38
CA ILE A 257 1.67 -4.91 -20.64
C ILE A 257 2.41 -4.97 -19.31
N ILE A 258 3.33 -5.93 -19.17
CA ILE A 258 4.26 -5.99 -18.04
C ILE A 258 5.53 -5.25 -18.42
N LEU A 259 5.76 -4.11 -17.80
CA LEU A 259 6.97 -3.30 -17.92
C LEU A 259 8.05 -3.88 -17.00
N ASP A 260 9.24 -4.11 -17.56
CA ASP A 260 10.40 -4.59 -16.81
C ASP A 260 11.34 -3.43 -16.49
N GLY A 261 11.20 -2.86 -15.29
CA GLY A 261 12.04 -1.78 -14.76
C GLY A 261 13.21 -2.26 -13.93
N ARG A 262 13.62 -3.52 -14.09
CA ARG A 262 14.72 -4.09 -13.30
C ARG A 262 16.11 -3.76 -13.85
N ASP A 263 16.19 -3.18 -15.03
CA ASP A 263 17.45 -2.72 -15.62
C ASP A 263 17.74 -1.28 -15.15
N PRO A 264 18.82 -1.04 -14.38
CA PRO A 264 19.23 0.30 -13.97
C PRO A 264 19.51 1.25 -15.14
N GLU A 265 19.86 0.72 -16.31
CA GLU A 265 20.12 1.53 -17.52
C GLU A 265 18.84 2.17 -18.07
N ASN A 266 17.65 1.70 -17.65
CA ASN A 266 16.36 2.32 -18.00
C ASN A 266 16.08 3.61 -17.20
N TYR A 267 16.94 3.98 -16.25
CA TYR A 267 16.78 5.18 -15.43
C TYR A 267 17.63 6.34 -15.99
N VAL A 268 16.95 7.37 -16.50
CA VAL A 268 17.60 8.61 -16.91
C VAL A 268 17.74 9.53 -15.70
N ILE A 269 18.96 9.67 -15.20
CA ILE A 269 19.26 10.54 -14.06
C ILE A 269 19.70 11.92 -14.57
N VAL A 270 19.10 12.98 -14.02
CA VAL A 270 19.53 14.34 -14.30
C VAL A 270 20.87 14.64 -13.64
N GLU A 271 21.82 15.20 -14.40
CA GLU A 271 23.16 15.52 -13.88
C GLU A 271 23.24 16.91 -13.23
N GLU A 272 22.25 17.76 -13.48
CA GLU A 272 22.22 19.17 -13.05
C GLU A 272 20.80 19.60 -12.61
N ASP A 273 20.74 20.62 -11.75
CA ASP A 273 19.48 21.25 -11.35
C ASP A 273 18.92 22.12 -12.49
N GLY A 274 17.61 22.08 -12.71
CA GLY A 274 17.00 22.89 -13.77
C GLY A 274 15.48 22.76 -13.89
N ILE A 275 14.96 23.29 -15.00
CA ILE A 275 13.56 23.10 -15.41
C ILE A 275 13.51 21.88 -16.31
N PHE A 276 12.74 20.87 -15.92
CA PHE A 276 12.52 19.67 -16.72
C PHE A 276 11.37 19.90 -17.73
N GLU A 277 11.68 19.75 -19.01
CA GLU A 277 10.69 19.70 -20.10
C GLU A 277 10.51 18.24 -20.54
N GLY A 278 9.34 17.66 -20.25
CA GLY A 278 9.00 16.32 -20.75
C GLY A 278 8.65 16.39 -22.25
N LEU A 279 9.44 15.73 -23.09
CA LEU A 279 9.20 15.67 -24.54
C LEU A 279 8.17 14.60 -24.93
N LEU A 280 7.97 13.61 -24.06
CA LEU A 280 7.08 12.48 -24.25
C LEU A 280 6.17 12.29 -23.04
N GLU A 281 4.94 11.85 -23.29
CA GLU A 281 4.02 11.43 -22.24
C GLU A 281 4.33 9.99 -21.81
N PRO A 282 4.11 9.62 -20.53
CA PRO A 282 4.23 8.25 -20.06
C PRO A 282 3.37 7.29 -20.91
N GLY A 283 3.98 6.21 -21.39
CA GLY A 283 3.38 5.24 -22.31
C GLY A 283 3.61 5.51 -23.80
N ALA A 284 4.24 6.64 -24.16
CA ALA A 284 4.75 6.84 -25.50
C ALA A 284 5.89 5.87 -25.80
N ALA A 285 5.95 5.39 -27.05
CA ALA A 285 7.09 4.63 -27.53
C ALA A 285 8.29 5.56 -27.79
N LEU A 286 9.49 5.09 -27.48
CA LEU A 286 10.76 5.76 -27.75
C LEU A 286 11.76 4.78 -28.38
N ARG A 287 12.77 5.30 -29.06
CA ARG A 287 13.90 4.53 -29.60
C ARG A 287 15.18 4.90 -28.86
N GLU A 288 16.17 4.03 -28.93
CA GLU A 288 17.51 4.35 -28.45
C GLU A 288 18.05 5.61 -29.17
N GLY A 289 18.37 6.64 -28.39
CA GLY A 289 18.87 7.92 -28.88
C GLY A 289 17.80 8.98 -29.21
N ASP A 290 16.52 8.69 -29.01
CA ASP A 290 15.45 9.71 -28.97
C ASP A 290 15.54 10.60 -27.71
#